data_AF-A0A3L7PKA5-F1
#
_entry.id   AF-A0A3L7PKA5-F1
#
_cell.length_a   1.000
_cell.length_b   1.000
_cell.length_c   1.000
_cell.angle_alpha   90.00
_cell.angle_beta   90.00
_cell.angle_gamma   90.00
#
_symmetry.space_group_name_H-M   'P 1'
#
loop_
_entity.id
_entity.type
_entity.pdbx_description
1 polymer ?
#
loop_
_entity_poly.entity_id
_entity_poly.type
_entity_poly.pdbx_seq_one_letter_code
_entity_poly.pdbx_strand_id
1 'polypeptide(L)'
;MKRTVRRSASLRQSPRRGSTLIFAFVALLIVSMLGASLIRTVTLSRQQLQRETLRTQAVLLADSGAARAIARKKASPDYTGETWSVPTEQLTAGRTASVLITVTPDADHPEQTLIAATSEYPQGSPTAIRITKRMTITTQPPSAK
;
A
#
# COMPACT_ATOMS: atom_id res chain seq x y z
N MET A 1 -17.71 -31.91 -90.47
CA MET A 1 -17.83 -30.57 -89.88
C MET A 1 -18.14 -30.71 -88.39
N LYS A 2 -17.15 -30.62 -87.50
CA LYS A 2 -17.31 -30.88 -86.05
C LYS A 2 -17.53 -29.55 -85.32
N ARG A 3 -18.73 -29.31 -84.79
CA ARG A 3 -19.00 -28.18 -83.87
C ARG A 3 -18.64 -28.60 -82.44
N THR A 4 -17.45 -28.20 -82.00
CA THR A 4 -17.03 -28.31 -80.60
C THR A 4 -17.74 -27.28 -79.74
N VAL A 5 -18.62 -27.76 -78.86
CA VAL A 5 -19.24 -26.98 -77.79
C VAL A 5 -18.18 -26.64 -76.75
N ARG A 6 -17.80 -25.36 -76.62
CA ARG A 6 -17.02 -24.86 -75.49
C ARG A 6 -17.97 -24.63 -74.31
N ARG A 7 -17.98 -25.55 -73.35
CA ARG A 7 -18.53 -25.28 -72.01
C ARG A 7 -17.55 -24.39 -71.25
N SER A 8 -17.93 -23.14 -71.04
CA SER A 8 -17.30 -22.24 -70.08
C SER A 8 -17.64 -22.73 -68.66
N ALA A 9 -16.67 -23.34 -68.00
CA ALA A 9 -16.76 -23.63 -66.57
C ALA A 9 -16.59 -22.32 -65.81
N SER A 10 -17.69 -21.77 -65.29
CA SER A 10 -17.62 -20.69 -64.30
C SER A 10 -17.05 -21.25 -63.01
N LEU A 11 -15.84 -20.81 -62.65
CA LEU A 11 -15.26 -21.07 -61.34
C LEU A 11 -16.14 -20.38 -60.29
N ARG A 12 -17.02 -21.16 -59.65
CA ARG A 12 -17.75 -20.70 -58.46
C ARG A 12 -16.74 -20.38 -57.36
N GLN A 13 -16.43 -19.10 -57.17
CA GLN A 13 -15.71 -18.64 -55.99
C GLN A 13 -16.56 -18.99 -54.76
N SER A 14 -16.04 -19.87 -53.91
CA SER A 14 -16.73 -20.29 -52.69
C SER A 14 -16.74 -19.15 -51.65
N PRO A 15 -17.84 -18.93 -50.91
CA PRO A 15 -18.00 -17.82 -49.96
C PRO A 15 -17.17 -17.96 -48.66
N ARG A 16 -16.14 -18.81 -48.64
CA ARG A 16 -15.32 -19.16 -47.46
C ARG A 16 -14.35 -18.07 -47.01
N ARG A 17 -14.28 -16.94 -47.73
CA ARG A 17 -13.38 -15.82 -47.38
C ARG A 17 -13.93 -14.95 -46.23
N GLY A 18 -15.24 -14.88 -46.07
CA GLY A 18 -15.87 -14.12 -44.98
C GLY A 18 -15.65 -14.76 -43.60
N SER A 19 -15.68 -16.09 -43.53
CA SER A 19 -15.55 -16.81 -42.26
C SER A 19 -14.16 -16.67 -41.62
N THR A 20 -13.08 -16.70 -42.41
CA THR A 20 -11.71 -16.56 -41.89
C THR A 20 -11.48 -15.20 -41.24
N LEU A 21 -12.06 -14.14 -41.81
CA LEU A 21 -11.97 -12.79 -41.25
C LEU A 21 -12.71 -12.70 -39.90
N ILE A 22 -13.89 -13.30 -39.80
CA ILE A 22 -14.68 -13.35 -38.55
C ILE A 22 -13.89 -14.10 -37.47
N PHE A 23 -13.31 -15.26 -37.80
CA PHE A 23 -12.47 -16.00 -36.85
C PHE A 23 -11.26 -15.19 -36.39
N ALA A 24 -10.59 -14.46 -37.29
CA ALA A 24 -9.47 -13.59 -36.92
C ALA A 24 -9.91 -12.46 -35.98
N PHE A 25 -11.06 -11.82 -36.22
CA PHE A 25 -11.62 -10.80 -35.32
C PHE A 25 -11.99 -11.36 -33.95
N VAL A 26 -12.63 -12.53 -33.91
CA VAL A 26 -12.97 -13.20 -32.64
C VAL A 26 -11.69 -13.53 -31.86
N ALA A 27 -10.67 -14.08 -32.52
CA ALA A 27 -9.39 -14.36 -31.89
C ALA A 27 -8.73 -13.08 -31.36
N LEU A 28 -8.74 -11.99 -32.14
CA LEU A 28 -8.20 -10.70 -31.72
C LEU A 28 -8.95 -10.12 -30.52
N LEU A 29 -10.29 -10.23 -30.49
CA LEU A 29 -11.12 -9.80 -29.38
C LEU A 29 -10.81 -10.59 -28.10
N ILE A 30 -10.68 -11.91 -28.22
CA ILE A 30 -10.31 -12.78 -27.09
C ILE A 30 -8.94 -12.37 -26.53
N VAL A 31 -7.93 -12.22 -27.41
CA VAL A 31 -6.58 -11.79 -26.99
C VAL A 31 -6.61 -10.39 -26.35
N SER A 32 -7.40 -9.47 -26.90
CA SER A 32 -7.54 -8.11 -26.36
C SER A 32 -8.19 -8.11 -24.97
N MET A 33 -9.24 -8.92 -24.76
CA MET A 33 -9.88 -9.07 -23.44
C MET A 33 -8.91 -9.65 -22.40
N LEU A 34 -8.11 -10.66 -22.79
CA LEU A 34 -7.08 -11.23 -21.92
C LEU A 34 -5.97 -10.21 -21.59
N GLY A 35 -5.53 -9.43 -22.58
CA GLY A 35 -4.57 -8.35 -22.35
C GLY A 35 -5.10 -7.26 -21.41
N ALA A 36 -6.35 -6.83 -21.62
CA ALA A 36 -7.01 -5.83 -20.78
C ALA A 36 -7.18 -6.32 -19.33
N SER A 37 -7.49 -7.60 -19.11
CA SER A 37 -7.64 -8.16 -17.76
C SER A 37 -6.30 -8.17 -17.00
N LEU A 38 -5.20 -8.53 -17.67
CA LEU A 38 -3.85 -8.50 -17.09
C LEU A 38 -3.44 -7.06 -16.71
N ILE A 39 -3.66 -6.09 -17.60
CA ILE A 39 -3.35 -4.68 -17.33
C ILE A 39 -4.13 -4.16 -16.11
N ARG A 40 -5.41 -4.54 -16.00
CA ARG A 40 -6.26 -4.18 -14.86
C ARG A 40 -5.70 -4.78 -13.56
N THR A 41 -5.31 -6.05 -13.58
CA THR A 41 -4.72 -6.73 -12.41
C THR A 41 -3.42 -6.08 -11.96
N VAL A 42 -2.52 -5.74 -12.89
CA VAL A 42 -1.26 -5.05 -12.56
C VAL A 42 -1.52 -3.69 -11.95
N THR A 43 -2.48 -2.94 -12.49
CA THR A 43 -2.84 -1.61 -11.95
C THR A 43 -3.38 -1.71 -10.53
N LEU A 44 -4.27 -2.67 -10.26
CA LEU A 44 -4.81 -2.91 -8.92
C LEU A 44 -3.74 -3.38 -7.94
N SER A 45 -2.85 -4.28 -8.37
CA SER A 45 -1.74 -4.76 -7.54
C SER A 45 -0.79 -3.63 -7.13
N ARG A 46 -0.47 -2.70 -8.05
CA ARG A 46 0.34 -1.52 -7.74
C ARG A 46 -0.30 -0.63 -6.68
N GLN A 47 -1.61 -0.40 -6.75
CA GLN A 47 -2.32 0.37 -5.75
C GLN A 47 -2.31 -0.32 -4.37
N GLN A 48 -2.45 -1.64 -4.35
CA GLN A 48 -2.37 -2.42 -3.11
C GLN A 48 -0.97 -2.34 -2.49
N LEU A 49 0.09 -2.53 -3.29
CA LEU A 49 1.47 -2.43 -2.82
C LEU A 49 1.81 -1.04 -2.26
N GLN A 50 1.28 0.02 -2.87
CA GLN A 50 1.47 1.38 -2.34
C GLN A 50 0.82 1.55 -0.98
N ARG A 51 -0.41 1.06 -0.80
CA ARG A 51 -1.12 1.13 0.50
C ARG A 51 -0.41 0.32 1.57
N GLU A 52 0.09 -0.87 1.22
CA GLU A 52 0.83 -1.71 2.16
C GLU A 52 2.13 -1.04 2.59
N THR A 53 2.88 -0.48 1.65
CA THR A 53 4.09 0.30 1.95
C THR A 53 3.81 1.45 2.93
N LEU A 54 2.72 2.20 2.71
CA LEU A 54 2.33 3.29 3.61
C LEU A 54 2.00 2.75 5.01
N ARG A 55 1.29 1.62 5.09
CA ARG A 55 0.88 1.00 6.34
C ARG A 55 2.10 0.51 7.13
N THR A 56 3.02 -0.19 6.47
CA THR A 56 4.27 -0.66 7.09
C THR A 56 5.08 0.51 7.63
N GLN A 57 5.21 1.61 6.87
CA GLN A 57 5.92 2.80 7.35
C GLN A 57 5.24 3.41 8.59
N ALA A 58 3.92 3.58 8.57
CA ALA A 58 3.19 4.09 9.73
C ALA A 58 3.42 3.19 10.97
N VAL A 59 3.38 1.87 10.81
CA VAL A 59 3.68 0.94 11.91
C VAL A 59 5.11 1.14 12.44
N LEU A 60 6.11 1.20 11.56
CA LEU A 60 7.51 1.42 11.96
C LEU A 60 7.72 2.77 12.66
N LEU A 61 7.00 3.80 12.24
CA LEU A 61 7.01 5.12 12.88
C LEU A 61 6.39 5.09 14.28
N ALA A 62 5.26 4.40 14.45
CA ALA A 62 4.63 4.21 15.75
C ALA A 62 5.57 3.45 16.68
N ASP A 63 6.20 2.37 16.21
CA ASP A 63 7.18 1.58 16.95
C ASP A 63 8.38 2.41 17.39
N SER A 64 8.93 3.21 16.46
CA SER A 64 10.06 4.09 16.72
C SER A 64 9.70 5.19 17.73
N GLY A 65 8.50 5.79 17.62
CA GLY A 65 8.00 6.75 18.58
C GLY A 65 7.82 6.16 19.98
N ALA A 66 7.34 4.92 20.05
CA ALA A 66 7.16 4.23 21.31
C ALA A 66 8.51 3.90 21.98
N ALA A 67 9.50 3.44 21.20
CA ALA A 67 10.87 3.24 21.67
C ALA A 67 11.53 4.56 22.12
N ARG A 68 11.33 5.65 21.37
CA ARG A 68 11.79 6.99 21.72
C ARG A 68 11.20 7.47 23.04
N ALA A 69 9.91 7.25 23.26
CA ALA A 69 9.24 7.59 24.51
C ALA A 69 9.85 6.86 25.71
N ILE A 70 10.13 5.56 25.59
CA ILE A 70 10.83 4.79 26.63
C ILE A 70 12.20 5.39 26.92
N ALA A 71 12.99 5.67 25.88
CA ALA A 71 14.33 6.24 26.04
C ALA A 71 14.29 7.62 26.71
N ARG A 72 13.35 8.48 26.31
CA ARG A 72 13.13 9.80 26.93
C ARG A 72 12.67 9.68 28.37
N LYS A 73 11.73 8.79 28.69
CA LYS A 73 11.23 8.58 30.05
C LYS A 73 12.33 8.06 31.00
N LYS A 74 13.21 7.18 30.49
CA LYS A 74 14.40 6.72 31.25
C LYS A 74 15.40 7.84 31.51
N ALA A 75 15.63 8.72 30.53
CA ALA A 75 16.55 9.85 30.68
C ALA A 75 15.96 11.01 31.50
N SER A 76 14.64 11.18 31.47
CA SER A 76 13.92 12.27 32.12
C SER A 76 12.58 11.76 32.65
N PRO A 77 12.48 11.43 33.95
CA PRO A 77 11.26 10.89 34.56
C PRO A 77 10.03 11.78 34.38
N ASP A 78 10.21 13.09 34.27
CA ASP A 78 9.12 14.06 34.11
C ASP A 78 8.59 14.18 32.67
N TYR A 79 9.11 13.37 31.74
CA TYR A 79 8.64 13.38 30.35
C TYR A 79 7.17 12.91 30.25
N THR A 80 6.33 13.75 29.64
CA THR A 80 4.87 13.55 29.46
C THR A 80 4.45 13.31 28.01
N GLY A 81 5.37 13.47 27.05
CA GLY A 81 5.09 13.31 25.63
C GLY A 81 5.72 14.38 24.77
N GLU A 82 5.65 14.20 23.45
CA GLU A 82 6.07 15.18 22.45
C GLU A 82 5.39 14.88 21.11
N THR A 83 5.38 15.83 20.19
CA THR A 83 5.12 15.53 18.77
C THR A 83 6.45 15.48 18.03
N TRP A 84 6.84 14.30 17.58
CA TRP A 84 8.05 14.11 16.80
C TRP A 84 7.72 14.23 15.30
N SER A 85 8.29 15.25 14.64
CA SER A 85 8.23 15.39 13.19
C SER A 85 9.42 14.69 12.55
N VAL A 86 9.15 13.81 11.58
CA VAL A 86 10.17 13.11 10.79
C VAL A 86 10.23 13.75 9.41
N PRO A 87 11.37 14.38 9.06
CA PRO A 87 11.50 15.11 7.81
C PRO A 87 11.70 14.13 6.65
N THR A 88 11.50 14.62 5.43
CA THR A 88 11.45 13.80 4.21
C THR A 88 12.76 13.07 3.93
N GLU A 89 13.91 13.61 4.34
CA GLU A 89 15.24 13.05 4.07
C GLU A 89 15.50 11.76 4.84
N GLN A 90 14.77 11.55 5.94
CA GLN A 90 14.86 10.33 6.75
C GLN A 90 13.87 9.25 6.27
N LEU A 91 13.02 9.55 5.29
CA LEU A 91 11.97 8.67 4.81
C LEU A 91 12.16 8.34 3.33
N THR A 92 12.20 7.05 3.00
CA THR A 92 12.51 6.54 1.65
C THR A 92 11.55 7.03 0.55
N ALA A 93 10.37 7.55 0.90
CA ALA A 93 9.39 8.02 -0.07
C ALA A 93 9.32 9.54 -0.24
N GLY A 94 10.22 10.32 0.37
CA GLY A 94 10.25 11.78 0.24
C GLY A 94 9.00 12.48 0.78
N ARG A 95 8.34 11.89 1.78
CA ARG A 95 7.13 12.42 2.43
C ARG A 95 7.41 12.61 3.92
N THR A 96 6.81 13.62 4.53
CA THR A 96 6.94 13.87 5.97
C THR A 96 6.03 12.94 6.77
N ALA A 97 6.41 12.69 8.02
CA ALA A 97 5.59 11.99 8.99
C ALA A 97 5.54 12.75 10.32
N SER A 98 4.47 12.56 11.08
CA SER A 98 4.36 13.03 12.46
C SER A 98 4.07 11.85 13.38
N VAL A 99 4.66 11.86 14.57
CA VAL A 99 4.37 10.89 15.62
C VAL A 99 4.03 11.64 16.90
N LEU A 100 2.76 11.60 17.30
CA LEU A 100 2.29 12.14 18.58
C LEU A 100 2.53 11.10 19.67
N ILE A 101 3.37 11.46 20.64
CA ILE A 101 3.70 10.64 21.79
C ILE A 101 3.01 11.24 23.01
N THR A 102 2.28 10.42 23.74
CA THR A 102 1.64 10.77 25.01
C THR A 102 2.03 9.76 26.07
N VAL A 103 2.40 10.26 27.24
CA VAL A 103 2.82 9.46 28.39
C VAL A 103 1.94 9.84 29.58
N THR A 104 1.09 8.93 30.02
CA THR A 104 0.18 9.13 31.15
C THR A 104 0.43 8.08 32.22
N PRO A 105 0.40 8.43 33.52
CA PRO A 105 0.35 7.43 34.57
C PRO A 105 -0.92 6.58 34.40
N ASP A 106 -0.82 5.30 34.72
CA ASP A 106 -2.00 4.43 34.77
C ASP A 106 -2.81 4.76 36.03
N ALA A 107 -4.10 5.02 35.85
CA ALA A 107 -4.99 5.41 36.94
C ALA A 107 -5.23 4.26 37.93
N ASP A 108 -5.20 3.02 37.43
CA ASP A 108 -5.43 1.83 38.24
C ASP A 108 -4.15 1.33 38.91
N HIS A 109 -2.98 1.65 38.33
CA HIS A 109 -1.67 1.17 38.76
C HIS A 109 -0.63 2.30 38.71
N PRO A 110 -0.48 3.13 39.75
CA PRO A 110 0.39 4.30 39.74
C PRO A 110 1.88 3.99 39.50
N GLU A 111 2.31 2.75 39.72
CA GLU A 111 3.64 2.23 39.37
C GLU A 111 3.82 1.94 37.87
N GLN A 112 2.73 1.99 37.11
CA GLN A 112 2.69 1.77 35.67
C GLN A 112 2.50 3.10 34.94
N THR A 113 3.22 3.25 33.84
CA THR A 113 3.08 4.37 32.92
C THR A 113 2.62 3.86 31.57
N LEU A 114 1.52 4.41 31.06
CA LEU A 114 0.98 4.17 29.74
C LEU A 114 1.65 5.09 28.73
N ILE A 115 2.25 4.51 27.69
CA ILE A 115 2.84 5.23 26.57
C ILE A 115 1.98 4.94 25.34
N ALA A 116 1.49 6.00 24.71
CA ALA A 116 0.81 5.95 23.42
C ALA A 116 1.62 6.71 22.36
N ALA A 117 2.03 6.02 21.29
CA ALA A 117 2.68 6.63 20.13
C ALA A 117 1.76 6.49 18.92
N THR A 118 1.27 7.63 18.41
CA THR A 118 0.38 7.70 17.25
C THR A 118 1.14 8.29 16.07
N SER A 119 1.45 7.46 15.09
CA SER A 119 2.04 7.90 13.83
C SER A 119 0.98 8.32 12.83
N GLU A 120 1.29 9.33 12.01
CA GLU A 120 0.52 9.73 10.84
C GLU A 120 1.47 9.82 9.64
N TYR A 121 1.21 8.99 8.62
CA TYR A 121 2.02 8.94 7.41
C TYR A 121 1.20 8.62 6.15
N PRO A 122 1.32 9.41 5.07
CA PRO A 122 2.05 10.69 4.97
C PRO A 122 1.34 11.80 5.74
N GLN A 123 2.08 12.69 6.39
CA GLN A 123 1.50 13.80 7.15
C GLN A 123 0.64 14.71 6.25
N GLY A 124 -0.56 15.07 6.72
CA GLY A 124 -1.46 16.00 6.01
C GLY A 124 -2.02 15.49 4.67
N SER A 125 -1.85 14.20 4.36
CA SER A 125 -2.37 13.61 3.13
C SER A 125 -3.79 13.06 3.31
N PRO A 126 -4.68 13.13 2.29
CA PRO A 126 -5.94 12.41 2.28
C PRO A 126 -5.78 10.88 2.36
N THR A 127 -4.59 10.37 2.03
CA THR A 127 -4.24 8.95 2.11
C THR A 127 -3.43 8.60 3.36
N ALA A 128 -3.39 9.51 4.34
CA ALA A 128 -2.67 9.30 5.59
C ALA A 128 -3.20 8.07 6.33
N ILE A 129 -2.27 7.21 6.72
CA ILE A 129 -2.54 6.09 7.61
C ILE A 129 -2.12 6.51 9.01
N ARG A 130 -3.05 6.35 9.96
CA ARG A 130 -2.81 6.58 11.38
C ARG A 130 -2.73 5.26 12.12
N ILE A 131 -1.63 5.03 12.81
CA ILE A 131 -1.41 3.84 13.65
C ILE A 131 -1.05 4.31 15.04
N THR A 132 -1.76 3.79 16.04
CA THR A 132 -1.46 4.04 17.45
C THR A 132 -0.92 2.76 18.07
N LYS A 133 0.27 2.83 18.65
CA LYS A 133 0.82 1.78 19.49
C LYS A 133 0.74 2.20 20.95
N ARG A 134 0.22 1.32 21.79
CA ARG A 134 0.16 1.51 23.24
C ARG A 134 1.03 0.47 23.92
N MET A 135 1.76 0.89 24.94
CA MET A 135 2.48 -0.01 25.82
C MET A 135 2.44 0.50 27.23
N THR A 136 2.58 -0.42 28.18
CA THR A 136 2.69 -0.08 29.59
C THR A 136 4.10 -0.41 30.05
N ILE A 137 4.73 0.51 30.78
CA ILE A 137 6.02 0.28 31.41
C ILE A 137 5.87 0.37 32.92
N THR A 138 6.46 -0.57 33.65
CA THR A 138 6.62 -0.44 35.10
C THR A 138 7.81 0.47 35.37
N THR A 139 7.54 1.62 35.99
CA THR A 139 8.58 2.53 36.46
C THR A 139 9.19 1.94 37.73
N GLN A 140 10.33 1.27 37.62
CA GLN A 140 11.07 0.81 38.78
C GLN A 140 11.57 2.04 39.58
N PRO A 141 11.29 2.12 40.91
CA PRO A 141 11.69 3.28 41.70
C PRO A 141 13.22 3.44 41.71
N PRO A 142 13.74 4.68 41.76
CA PRO A 142 15.18 4.92 41.80
C PRO A 142 15.78 4.19 43.00
N SER A 143 16.69 3.26 42.72
CA SER A 143 17.44 2.55 43.75
C SER A 143 18.29 3.56 44.51
N ALA A 144 17.93 3.82 45.77
CA ALA A 144 18.69 4.66 46.67
C ALA A 144 20.07 4.03 46.89
N LYS A 145 21.13 4.76 46.54
CA LYS A 145 22.49 4.52 47.01
C LYS A 145 22.88 5.63 47.98
#